data_AF-A0A7X5DHQ1-F1
#
_entry.id   AF-A0A7X5DHQ1-F1
#
_cell.length_a   1.000
_cell.length_b   1.000
_cell.length_c   1.000
_cell.angle_alpha   90.00
_cell.angle_beta   90.00
_cell.angle_gamma   90.00
#
_symmetry.space_group_name_H-M   'P 1'
#
loop_
_entity.id
_entity.type
_entity.pdbx_description
1 polymer ?
#
loop_
_entity_poly.entity_id
_entity_poly.type
_entity_poly.pdbx_seq_one_letter_code
_entity_poly.pdbx_strand_id
1 'polypeptide(L)' 'ERPDQVAPDVKAARAARLRALSDKLAVADRAARADTAELALVERPGHATTESYHEVAVDPAAPVGALVAVTL' A
#
# COMPACT_ATOMS: atom_id res chain seq x y z
N GLU A 1 33.00 -1.63 -17.93
CA GLU A 1 31.78 -2.32 -18.41
C GLU A 1 31.40 -3.40 -17.40
N ARG A 2 30.10 -3.73 -17.23
CA ARG A 2 29.62 -4.76 -16.29
C ARG A 2 29.00 -5.92 -17.07
N PRO A 3 29.77 -6.94 -17.48
CA PRO A 3 29.30 -7.99 -18.41
C PRO A 3 28.32 -8.99 -17.77
N ASP A 4 28.18 -8.97 -16.45
CA ASP A 4 27.29 -9.81 -15.64
C ASP A 4 25.88 -9.22 -15.48
N GLN A 5 25.58 -8.11 -16.17
CA GLN A 5 24.27 -7.48 -16.06
C GLN A 5 23.19 -8.34 -16.71
N VAL A 6 22.11 -8.56 -15.95
CA VAL A 6 20.88 -9.15 -16.50
C VAL A 6 20.32 -8.24 -17.59
N ALA A 7 19.92 -8.85 -18.71
CA ALA A 7 19.35 -8.14 -19.85
C ALA A 7 18.09 -7.32 -19.45
N PRO A 8 17.86 -6.14 -20.05
CA PRO A 8 16.77 -5.24 -19.66
C PRO A 8 15.37 -5.86 -19.73
N ASP A 9 15.11 -6.68 -20.75
CA ASP A 9 13.86 -7.40 -20.96
C ASP A 9 13.59 -8.43 -19.85
N VAL A 10 14.62 -9.16 -19.41
CA VAL A 10 14.52 -10.09 -18.29
C VAL A 10 14.23 -9.35 -16.98
N LYS A 11 14.88 -8.20 -16.75
CA LYS A 11 14.58 -7.33 -15.59
C LYS A 11 13.12 -6.85 -15.63
N ALA A 12 12.64 -6.39 -16.78
CA ALA A 12 11.27 -5.93 -16.97
C ALA A 12 10.25 -7.05 -16.72
N ALA A 13 10.47 -8.24 -17.27
CA ALA A 13 9.59 -9.40 -17.07
C ALA A 13 9.53 -9.82 -15.60
N ARG A 14 10.65 -9.80 -14.88
CA ARG A 14 10.69 -10.09 -13.44
C ARG A 14 9.95 -9.02 -12.63
N ALA A 15 10.15 -7.75 -12.94
CA ALA A 15 9.46 -6.66 -12.27
C ALA A 15 7.93 -6.74 -12.48
N ALA A 16 7.48 -7.08 -13.69
CA ALA A 16 6.05 -7.26 -13.98
C ALA A 16 5.44 -8.42 -13.15
N ARG A 17 6.14 -9.56 -13.08
CA ARG A 17 5.71 -10.71 -12.25
C ARG A 17 5.67 -10.36 -10.77
N LEU A 18 6.69 -9.63 -10.28
CA LEU A 18 6.74 -9.20 -8.88
C LEU A 18 5.58 -8.28 -8.54
N ARG A 19 5.31 -7.24 -9.36
CA ARG A 19 4.16 -6.34 -9.14
C ARG A 19 2.83 -7.10 -9.11
N ALA A 20 2.60 -7.98 -10.08
CA ALA A 20 1.39 -8.78 -10.12
C ALA A 20 1.22 -9.71 -8.90
N LEU A 21 2.33 -10.19 -8.31
CA LEU A 21 2.28 -10.95 -7.06
C LEU A 21 2.03 -10.03 -5.86
N SER A 22 2.70 -8.89 -5.79
CA SER A 22 2.50 -7.87 -4.76
C SER A 22 1.05 -7.40 -4.71
N ASP A 23 0.42 -7.11 -5.85
CA ASP A 23 -0.98 -6.68 -5.92
C ASP A 23 -1.91 -7.77 -5.36
N LYS A 24 -1.67 -9.05 -5.69
CA LYS A 24 -2.46 -10.17 -5.16
C LYS A 24 -2.32 -10.30 -3.65
N LEU A 25 -1.11 -10.17 -3.13
CA LEU A 25 -0.83 -10.27 -1.70
C LEU A 25 -1.43 -9.09 -0.94
N ALA A 26 -1.36 -7.87 -1.48
CA ALA A 26 -1.96 -6.68 -0.89
C ALA A 26 -3.48 -6.80 -0.77
N VAL A 27 -4.15 -7.30 -1.82
CA VAL A 27 -5.60 -7.57 -1.79
C VAL A 27 -5.94 -8.63 -0.75
N ALA A 28 -5.17 -9.72 -0.67
CA ALA A 28 -5.39 -10.79 0.30
C ALA A 28 -5.19 -10.31 1.75
N ASP A 29 -4.13 -9.52 2.02
CA ASP A 29 -3.90 -8.94 3.34
C ASP A 29 -5.03 -7.97 3.73
N ARG A 30 -5.47 -7.11 2.79
CA ARG A 30 -6.61 -6.21 3.05
C ARG A 30 -7.88 -6.98 3.38
N ALA A 31 -8.18 -8.04 2.63
CA ALA A 31 -9.35 -8.88 2.87
C ALA A 31 -9.30 -9.59 4.23
N ALA A 32 -8.13 -10.03 4.67
CA ALA A 32 -7.95 -10.67 5.98
C ALA A 32 -8.16 -9.71 7.16
N ARG A 33 -8.12 -8.40 6.92
CA ARG A 33 -8.31 -7.33 7.91
C ARG A 33 -9.71 -6.73 7.90
N ALA A 34 -10.61 -7.22 7.07
CA ALA A 34 -11.98 -6.74 7.02
C ALA A 34 -12.61 -6.71 8.42
N ASP A 35 -13.29 -5.61 8.73
CA ASP A 35 -13.98 -5.35 10.00
C ASP A 35 -13.05 -5.22 11.23
N THR A 36 -11.73 -5.21 11.04
CA THR A 36 -10.77 -4.88 12.10
C THR A 36 -10.55 -3.37 12.19
N ALA A 37 -10.18 -2.89 13.38
CA ALA A 37 -9.87 -1.48 13.60
C ALA A 37 -8.36 -1.27 13.79
N GLU A 38 -7.82 -0.25 13.14
CA GLU A 38 -6.43 0.20 13.30
C GLU A 38 -6.32 1.73 13.19
N LEU A 39 -5.18 2.29 13.58
CA LEU A 39 -4.93 3.71 13.41
C LEU A 39 -4.45 4.00 11.99
N ALA A 40 -4.85 5.16 11.46
CA ALA A 40 -4.41 5.68 10.18
C ALA A 40 -3.88 7.10 10.31
N LEU A 41 -2.70 7.35 9.73
CA LEU A 41 -2.09 8.67 9.65
C LEU A 41 -2.71 9.46 8.50
N VAL A 42 -3.33 10.59 8.80
CA VAL A 42 -3.84 11.51 7.77
C VAL A 42 -2.65 12.18 7.08
N GLU A 43 -2.38 11.81 5.84
CA GLU A 43 -1.25 12.36 5.06
C GLU A 43 -1.66 13.58 4.23
N ARG A 44 -2.92 13.62 3.81
CA ARG A 44 -3.52 14.71 3.02
C ARG A 44 -5.04 14.73 3.21
N PRO A 45 -5.72 15.85 2.90
CA PRO A 45 -7.18 15.93 3.08
C PRO A 45 -7.91 14.77 2.41
N GLY A 46 -8.69 14.04 3.22
CA GLY A 46 -9.53 12.92 2.77
C GLY A 46 -8.79 11.59 2.63
N HIS A 47 -7.51 11.53 2.99
CA HIS A 47 -6.69 10.34 2.79
C HIS A 47 -5.78 10.05 3.98
N ALA A 48 -5.77 8.80 4.42
CA ALA A 48 -4.89 8.32 5.46
C ALA A 48 -4.25 6.99 5.06
N THR A 49 -3.09 6.71 5.65
CA THR A 49 -2.40 5.43 5.52
C THR A 49 -2.45 4.72 6.86
N THR A 50 -2.94 3.48 6.87
CA THR A 50 -3.03 2.69 8.09
C THR A 50 -1.67 2.16 8.56
N GLU A 51 -1.58 1.68 9.81
CA GLU A 51 -0.38 1.01 10.34
C GLU A 51 0.04 -0.21 9.49
N SER A 52 -0.93 -0.84 8.83
CA SER A 52 -0.72 -1.96 7.90
C SER A 52 -0.44 -1.51 6.46
N TYR A 53 -0.17 -0.21 6.24
CA TYR A 53 0.16 0.41 4.95
C TYR A 53 -0.96 0.33 3.90
N HIS A 54 -2.22 0.34 4.34
CA HIS A 54 -3.34 0.49 3.42
C HIS A 54 -3.78 1.94 3.32
N GLU A 55 -3.95 2.41 2.09
CA GLU A 55 -4.59 3.70 1.81
C GLU A 55 -6.10 3.61 2.09
N VAL A 56 -6.63 4.56 2.85
CA VAL A 56 -8.05 4.64 3.20
C VAL A 56 -8.58 6.07 3.04
N ALA A 57 -9.86 6.17 2.70
CA ALA A 57 -10.59 7.43 2.73
C ALA A 57 -10.95 7.78 4.18
N VAL A 58 -10.75 9.04 4.55
CA VAL A 58 -11.13 9.59 5.85
C VAL A 58 -11.87 10.91 5.65
N ASP A 59 -12.40 11.50 6.72
CA ASP A 59 -13.01 12.82 6.64
C ASP A 59 -12.00 13.86 6.09
N PRO A 60 -12.32 14.60 5.01
CA PRO A 60 -11.46 15.68 4.51
C PRO A 60 -11.16 16.80 5.51
N ALA A 61 -11.99 16.96 6.55
CA ALA A 61 -11.75 17.89 7.64
C ALA A 61 -10.77 17.36 8.71
N ALA A 62 -10.39 16.07 8.65
CA ALA A 62 -9.41 15.51 9.57
C ALA A 62 -8.04 16.20 9.41
N PRO A 63 -7.38 16.63 10.49
CA PRO A 63 -6.10 17.33 10.39
C PRO A 63 -5.00 16.43 9.84
N VAL A 64 -4.21 16.93 8.88
CA VAL A 64 -2.98 16.26 8.43
C VAL A 64 -2.03 16.08 9.61
N GLY A 65 -1.45 14.89 9.73
CA GLY A 65 -0.59 14.48 10.84
C GLY A 65 -1.33 13.87 12.04
N ALA A 66 -2.66 13.86 12.04
CA ALA A 66 -3.44 13.18 13.06
C ALA A 66 -3.51 11.66 12.82
N LEU A 67 -3.64 10.90 13.91
CA LEU A 67 -4.02 9.49 13.87
C LEU A 67 -5.52 9.35 14.10
N VAL A 68 -6.21 8.69 13.18
CA VAL A 68 -7.65 8.42 13.26
C VAL A 68 -7.90 6.91 13.30
N ALA A 69 -8.85 6.47 14.12
CA ALA A 69 -9.27 5.08 14.11
C ALA A 69 -10.14 4.82 12.87
N VAL A 70 -9.79 3.79 12.11
CA VAL A 70 -10.53 3.35 10.92
C VAL A 70 -10.88 1.88 11.03
N THR A 71 -11.96 1.48 10.38
CA THR A 71 -12.30 0.07 10.16
C THR A 71 -12.00 -0.29 8.71
N LEU A 72 -11.25 -1.37 8.50
CA LEU A 72 -10.79 -1.79 7.18
C LEU A 72 -11.79 -2.62 6.38
#